data_AF-A0A8E2I949-F1
#
_entry.id   AF-A0A8E2I949-F1
#
_cell.length_a   1.000
_cell.length_b   1.000
_cell.length_c   1.000
_cell.angle_alpha   90.00
_cell.angle_beta   90.00
_cell.angle_gamma   90.00
#
_symmetry.space_group_name_H-M   'P 1'
#
loop_
_entity.id
_entity.type
_entity.pdbx_description
1 polymer ?
#
loop_
_entity_poly.entity_id
_entity_poly.type
_entity_poly.pdbx_seq_one_letter_code
_entity_poly.pdbx_strand_id
1 'polypeptide(L)'
;MKKYVYKLYAFFLFDRKTMGIIFFVPIIMFIFAVFLILFIPREQTGIYNNLIVIQGVYIPFSCWCLMYRLSEMYQEGAQETLIPYYSKHLFNDFLRYFVINILGVFLLCTIFIVKYGTHQLSALNMIHFIILVLFYMFFGTSLMVLIKNI
;
A
#
# COMPACT_ATOMS: atom_id res chain seq x y z
N MET A 1 -7.60 -21.41 -13.29
CA MET A 1 -8.11 -20.33 -12.39
C MET A 1 -8.22 -20.73 -10.92
N LYS A 2 -9.00 -21.76 -10.54
CA LYS A 2 -9.23 -22.13 -9.12
C LYS A 2 -7.94 -22.34 -8.30
N LYS A 3 -6.94 -23.03 -8.85
CA LYS A 3 -5.63 -23.25 -8.19
C LYS A 3 -4.84 -21.96 -7.93
N TYR A 4 -4.93 -20.97 -8.83
CA TYR A 4 -4.21 -19.71 -8.71
C TYR A 4 -4.82 -18.82 -7.63
N VAL A 5 -6.15 -18.70 -7.61
CA VAL A 5 -6.89 -17.96 -6.57
C VAL A 5 -6.65 -18.56 -5.19
N TYR A 6 -6.67 -19.89 -5.08
CA TYR A 6 -6.35 -20.58 -3.82
C TYR A 6 -4.94 -20.26 -3.34
N LYS A 7 -3.95 -20.26 -4.24
CA LYS A 7 -2.57 -19.91 -3.92
C LYS A 7 -2.44 -18.46 -3.45
N LEU A 8 -3.13 -17.52 -4.12
CA LEU A 8 -3.16 -16.11 -3.73
C LEU A 8 -3.76 -15.94 -2.32
N TYR A 9 -4.89 -16.60 -2.06
CA TYR A 9 -5.52 -16.61 -0.74
C TYR A 9 -4.61 -17.19 0.34
N ALA A 10 -3.94 -18.30 0.06
CA ALA A 10 -3.01 -18.93 0.99
C ALA A 10 -1.84 -17.98 1.35
N PHE A 11 -1.32 -17.22 0.40
CA PHE A 11 -0.29 -16.22 0.69
C PHE A 11 -0.80 -15.08 1.58
N PHE A 12 -2.00 -14.56 1.35
CA PHE A 12 -2.58 -13.55 2.26
C PHE A 12 -2.89 -14.10 3.64
N LEU A 13 -3.37 -15.34 3.71
CA LEU A 13 -3.64 -16.01 4.98
C LEU A 13 -2.34 -16.20 5.78
N PHE A 14 -1.27 -16.58 5.10
CA PHE A 14 0.07 -16.68 5.68
C PHE A 14 0.53 -15.33 6.22
N ASP A 15 0.50 -14.28 5.39
CA ASP A 15 0.92 -12.93 5.79
C ASP A 15 0.10 -12.40 6.97
N ARG A 16 -1.22 -12.62 6.98
CA ARG A 16 -2.07 -12.25 8.11
C ARG A 16 -1.68 -12.99 9.39
N LYS A 17 -1.30 -14.27 9.27
CA LYS A 17 -0.91 -15.08 10.43
C LYS A 17 0.44 -14.65 10.99
N THR A 18 1.38 -14.23 10.14
CA THR A 18 2.71 -13.77 10.58
C THR A 18 2.70 -12.33 11.08
N MET A 19 1.95 -11.44 10.44
CA MET A 19 1.82 -10.03 10.81
C MET A 19 0.85 -9.76 11.98
N GLY A 20 -0.10 -10.67 12.22
CA GLY A 20 -1.15 -10.47 13.22
C GLY A 20 -1.98 -9.21 12.95
N ILE A 21 -2.17 -8.38 13.97
CA ILE A 21 -2.99 -7.14 13.89
C ILE A 21 -2.33 -6.12 12.95
N ILE A 22 -1.00 -6.12 12.85
CA ILE A 22 -0.22 -5.16 12.05
C ILE A 22 -0.49 -5.32 10.54
N PHE A 23 -1.01 -6.48 10.11
CA PHE A 23 -1.47 -6.72 8.75
C PHE A 23 -2.51 -5.68 8.28
N PHE A 24 -3.35 -5.21 9.19
CA PHE A 24 -4.49 -4.36 8.87
C PHE A 24 -4.16 -2.86 8.80
N VAL A 25 -2.91 -2.45 9.05
CA VAL A 25 -2.52 -1.02 9.03
C VAL A 25 -2.87 -0.31 7.72
N PRO A 26 -2.58 -0.85 6.52
CA PRO A 26 -2.99 -0.20 5.27
C PRO A 26 -4.51 -0.06 5.14
N ILE A 27 -5.27 -1.02 5.67
CA ILE A 27 -6.75 -0.99 5.67
C ILE A 27 -7.25 0.09 6.64
N ILE A 28 -6.62 0.23 7.81
CA ILE A 28 -6.94 1.28 8.78
C ILE A 28 -6.65 2.66 8.16
N MET A 29 -5.50 2.83 7.51
CA MET A 29 -5.16 4.09 6.83
C MET A 29 -6.07 4.39 5.65
N PHE A 30 -6.55 3.36 4.93
CA PHE A 30 -7.59 3.51 3.93
C PHE A 30 -8.90 4.03 4.54
N ILE A 31 -9.39 3.39 5.61
CA ILE A 31 -10.63 3.81 6.30
C ILE A 31 -10.48 5.23 6.85
N PHE A 32 -9.30 5.55 7.40
CA PHE A 32 -9.00 6.88 7.89
C PHE A 32 -8.99 7.91 6.75
N ALA A 33 -8.38 7.61 5.60
CA ALA A 33 -8.44 8.47 4.42
C ALA A 33 -9.88 8.68 3.92
N VAL A 34 -10.72 7.64 3.92
CA VAL A 34 -12.16 7.75 3.62
C VAL A 34 -12.84 8.71 4.61
N PHE A 35 -12.60 8.54 5.91
CA PHE A 35 -13.17 9.41 6.94
C PHE A 35 -12.77 10.88 6.72
N LEU A 36 -11.49 11.15 6.46
CA LEU A 36 -11.00 12.50 6.19
C LEU A 36 -11.65 13.08 4.92
N ILE A 37 -11.77 12.28 3.86
CA ILE A 37 -12.44 12.70 2.62
C ILE A 37 -13.89 13.06 2.90
N LEU A 38 -14.63 12.26 3.69
CA LEU A 38 -16.07 12.42 3.92
C LEU A 38 -16.43 13.50 4.95
N PHE A 39 -15.68 13.65 6.03
CA PHE A 39 -16.10 14.48 7.17
C PHE A 39 -15.37 15.82 7.27
N ILE A 40 -14.19 15.96 6.67
CA ILE A 40 -13.50 17.25 6.69
C ILE A 40 -14.15 18.16 5.64
N PRO A 41 -14.76 19.30 6.03
CA PRO A 41 -15.21 20.31 5.09
C PRO A 41 -13.98 20.97 4.47
N ARG A 42 -14.03 21.23 3.17
CA ARG A 42 -12.88 21.79 2.45
C ARG A 42 -13.18 23.18 1.95
N GLU A 43 -12.24 24.08 2.23
CA GLU A 43 -12.22 25.40 1.61
C GLU A 43 -11.94 25.26 0.11
N GLN A 44 -12.75 25.95 -0.71
CA GLN A 44 -12.71 25.87 -2.17
C GLN A 44 -11.42 26.41 -2.80
N THR A 45 -10.54 27.05 -2.01
CA THR A 45 -9.47 27.91 -2.50
C THR A 45 -8.20 27.18 -2.98
N GLY A 46 -8.13 25.85 -2.88
CA GLY A 46 -6.99 25.09 -3.43
C GLY A 46 -7.33 23.68 -3.87
N ILE A 47 -7.43 23.45 -5.18
CA ILE A 47 -7.57 22.11 -5.80
C ILE A 47 -6.46 21.15 -5.30
N TYR A 48 -5.27 21.67 -5.02
CA TYR A 48 -4.10 20.91 -4.55
C TYR A 48 -4.18 20.46 -3.09
N ASN A 49 -4.86 21.19 -2.20
CA ASN A 49 -5.04 20.78 -0.80
C ASN A 49 -5.85 19.48 -0.69
N ASN A 50 -6.57 19.13 -1.74
CA ASN A 50 -7.55 18.08 -1.72
C ASN A 50 -6.94 16.69 -2.01
N LEU A 51 -5.90 16.62 -2.82
CA LEU A 51 -5.22 15.37 -3.18
C LEU A 51 -4.25 14.90 -2.07
N ILE A 52 -3.82 15.82 -1.20
CA ILE A 52 -2.91 15.56 -0.09
C ILE A 52 -3.40 14.44 0.82
N VAL A 53 -4.72 14.29 1.02
CA VAL A 53 -5.24 13.20 1.86
C VAL A 53 -4.91 11.84 1.25
N ILE A 54 -5.12 11.64 -0.05
CA ILE A 54 -4.80 10.37 -0.72
C ILE A 54 -3.28 10.16 -0.70
N GLN A 55 -2.51 11.19 -1.07
CA GLN A 55 -1.05 11.14 -1.20
C GLN A 55 -0.30 11.02 0.12
N GLY A 56 -0.80 11.63 1.18
CA GLY A 56 -0.12 11.76 2.47
C GLY A 56 -0.64 10.81 3.54
N VAL A 57 -1.88 10.33 3.43
CA VAL A 57 -2.48 9.45 4.45
C VAL A 57 -2.48 7.99 4.03
N TYR A 58 -2.84 7.69 2.78
CA TYR A 58 -2.96 6.30 2.34
C TYR A 58 -1.72 5.81 1.58
N ILE A 59 -1.30 6.52 0.53
CA ILE A 59 -0.22 6.06 -0.36
C ILE A 59 1.10 5.72 0.36
N PRO A 60 1.55 6.44 1.41
CA PRO A 60 2.79 6.09 2.11
C PRO A 60 2.76 4.70 2.75
N PHE A 61 1.58 4.21 3.12
CA PHE A 61 1.39 2.89 3.74
C PHE A 61 1.31 1.75 2.72
N SER A 62 1.43 2.04 1.43
CA SER A 62 1.48 1.03 0.38
C SER A 62 2.68 0.08 0.49
N CYS A 63 3.77 0.55 1.11
CA CYS A 63 4.97 -0.25 1.34
C CYS A 63 4.92 -1.12 2.60
N TRP A 64 3.92 -0.92 3.48
CA TRP A 64 3.88 -1.49 4.83
C TRP A 64 4.09 -3.01 4.85
N CYS A 65 3.28 -3.74 4.09
CA CYS A 65 3.35 -5.20 4.10
C CYS A 65 4.65 -5.74 3.48
N LEU A 66 5.24 -5.02 2.51
CA LEU A 66 6.54 -5.39 1.96
C LEU A 66 7.66 -5.13 2.96
N MET A 67 7.62 -4.00 3.66
CA MET A 67 8.60 -3.66 4.70
C MET A 67 8.58 -4.68 5.83
N TYR A 68 7.39 -5.08 6.31
CA TYR A 68 7.27 -6.10 7.34
C TYR A 68 7.81 -7.46 6.87
N ARG A 69 7.49 -7.87 5.64
CA ARG A 69 8.00 -9.14 5.10
C ARG A 69 9.54 -9.16 5.03
N LEU A 70 10.15 -8.03 4.66
CA LEU A 70 11.60 -7.88 4.69
C LEU A 70 12.16 -7.85 6.11
N SER A 71 11.45 -7.23 7.07
CA SER A 71 11.92 -7.20 8.46
C SER A 71 11.99 -8.60 9.08
N GLU A 72 11.03 -9.49 8.77
CA GLU A 72 11.06 -10.90 9.19
C GLU A 72 12.29 -11.64 8.62
N MET A 73 12.68 -11.34 7.38
CA MET A 73 13.89 -11.94 6.77
C MET A 73 15.18 -11.55 7.48
N TYR A 74 15.19 -10.38 8.13
CA TYR A 74 16.36 -9.84 8.82
C TYR A 74 16.41 -10.16 10.32
N GLN A 75 15.42 -10.90 10.84
CA GLN A 75 15.48 -11.41 12.20
C GLN A 75 16.55 -12.51 12.34
N GLU A 76 17.28 -12.47 13.46
CA GLU A 76 18.33 -13.44 13.77
C GLU A 76 17.78 -14.88 13.78
N GLY A 77 18.52 -15.80 13.14
CA GLY A 77 18.13 -17.21 13.01
C GLY A 77 17.05 -17.51 11.95
N ALA A 78 16.33 -16.50 11.45
CA ALA A 78 15.30 -16.69 10.42
C ALA A 78 15.88 -16.53 9.00
N GLN A 79 16.96 -15.76 8.85
CA GLN A 79 17.54 -15.35 7.58
C GLN A 79 17.92 -16.53 6.67
N GLU A 80 18.58 -17.57 7.19
CA GLU A 80 19.05 -18.72 6.39
C GLU A 80 17.90 -19.55 5.80
N THR A 81 16.76 -19.59 6.48
CA THR A 81 15.57 -20.34 6.03
C THR A 81 14.67 -19.47 5.14
N LEU A 82 14.53 -18.19 5.47
CA LEU A 82 13.57 -17.29 4.83
C LEU A 82 14.09 -16.66 3.53
N ILE A 83 15.39 -16.34 3.43
CA ILE A 83 15.96 -15.75 2.19
C ILE A 83 15.68 -16.60 0.94
N PRO A 84 15.98 -17.92 0.92
CA PRO A 84 15.76 -18.74 -0.28
C PRO A 84 14.29 -18.82 -0.69
N TYR A 85 13.37 -18.73 0.28
CA TYR A 85 11.93 -18.78 0.06
C TYR A 85 11.38 -17.45 -0.46
N TYR A 86 11.66 -16.33 0.24
CA TYR A 86 11.14 -15.03 -0.14
C TYR A 86 11.74 -14.49 -1.44
N SER A 87 13.02 -14.73 -1.70
CA SER A 87 13.68 -14.25 -2.94
C SER A 87 13.00 -14.79 -4.20
N LYS A 88 12.46 -16.02 -4.15
CA LYS A 88 11.73 -16.64 -5.27
C LYS A 88 10.31 -16.09 -5.45
N HIS A 89 9.77 -15.40 -4.45
CA HIS A 89 8.40 -14.92 -4.44
C HIS A 89 8.26 -13.40 -4.37
N LEU A 90 9.36 -12.68 -4.15
CA LEU A 90 9.41 -11.23 -4.01
C LEU A 90 8.66 -10.48 -5.12
N PHE A 91 8.85 -10.87 -6.38
CA PHE A 91 8.13 -10.24 -7.50
C PHE A 91 6.61 -10.47 -7.42
N ASN A 92 6.17 -11.68 -7.06
CA ASN A 92 4.76 -11.99 -6.90
C ASN A 92 4.15 -11.23 -5.72
N ASP A 93 4.90 -11.05 -4.64
CA ASP A 93 4.46 -10.26 -3.49
C ASP A 93 4.35 -8.79 -3.83
N PHE A 94 5.36 -8.27 -4.52
CA PHE A 94 5.35 -6.90 -5.03
C PHE A 94 4.11 -6.65 -5.87
N LEU A 95 3.85 -7.49 -6.88
CA LEU A 95 2.66 -7.35 -7.72
C LEU A 95 1.35 -7.46 -6.93
N ARG A 96 1.29 -8.40 -5.99
CA ARG A 96 0.11 -8.64 -5.16
C ARG A 96 -0.25 -7.42 -4.31
N TYR A 97 0.74 -6.81 -3.64
CA TYR A 97 0.53 -5.60 -2.86
C TYR A 97 0.35 -4.37 -3.74
N PHE A 98 1.01 -4.30 -4.90
CA PHE A 98 0.81 -3.22 -5.86
C PHE A 98 -0.66 -3.18 -6.33
N VAL A 99 -1.21 -4.32 -6.77
CA VAL A 99 -2.60 -4.40 -7.24
C VAL A 99 -3.59 -4.00 -6.14
N ILE A 100 -3.42 -4.47 -4.90
CA ILE A 100 -4.30 -4.08 -3.79
C ILE A 100 -4.22 -2.57 -3.53
N ASN A 101 -3.02 -2.01 -3.47
CA ASN A 101 -2.85 -0.60 -3.18
C ASN A 101 -3.44 0.28 -4.29
N ILE A 102 -3.24 -0.10 -5.55
CA ILE A 102 -3.84 0.57 -6.70
C ILE A 102 -5.37 0.50 -6.64
N LEU A 103 -5.96 -0.66 -6.34
CA LEU A 103 -7.42 -0.78 -6.15
C LEU A 103 -7.92 0.15 -5.03
N GLY A 104 -7.20 0.24 -3.92
CA GLY A 104 -7.50 1.19 -2.84
C GLY A 104 -7.44 2.65 -3.29
N VAL A 105 -6.40 3.03 -4.06
CA VAL A 105 -6.30 4.38 -4.64
C VAL A 105 -7.49 4.67 -5.55
N PHE A 106 -7.85 3.74 -6.46
CA PHE A 106 -9.01 3.90 -7.33
C PHE A 106 -10.30 4.11 -6.53
N LEU A 107 -10.51 3.33 -5.47
CA LEU A 107 -11.67 3.46 -4.61
C LEU A 107 -11.72 4.82 -3.89
N LEU A 108 -10.58 5.30 -3.36
CA LEU A 108 -10.48 6.64 -2.77
C LEU A 108 -10.78 7.74 -3.80
N CYS A 109 -10.28 7.59 -5.03
CA CYS A 109 -10.57 8.53 -6.12
C CYS A 109 -12.05 8.55 -6.49
N THR A 110 -12.72 7.39 -6.52
CA THR A 110 -14.16 7.32 -6.75
C THR A 110 -14.93 8.03 -5.64
N ILE A 111 -14.61 7.77 -4.38
CA ILE A 111 -15.26 8.43 -3.23
C ILE A 111 -15.04 9.96 -3.30
N PHE A 112 -13.82 10.37 -3.65
CA PHE A 112 -13.46 11.77 -3.81
C PHE A 112 -14.27 12.46 -4.92
N ILE A 113 -14.38 11.82 -6.09
CA ILE A 113 -15.18 12.33 -7.22
C ILE A 113 -16.65 12.45 -6.83
N VAL A 114 -17.21 11.45 -6.14
CA VAL A 114 -18.61 11.48 -5.70
C VAL A 114 -18.88 12.66 -4.76
N LYS A 115 -17.93 12.99 -3.87
CA LYS A 115 -18.11 14.10 -2.92
C LYS A 115 -17.85 15.48 -3.53
N TYR A 116 -16.81 15.62 -4.36
CA TYR A 116 -16.32 16.94 -4.81
C TYR A 116 -16.52 17.22 -6.31
N GLY A 117 -17.01 16.25 -7.07
CA GLY A 117 -17.21 16.33 -8.51
C GLY A 117 -16.01 15.87 -9.34
N THR A 118 -16.25 15.51 -10.60
CA THR A 118 -15.26 14.97 -11.54
C THR A 118 -14.17 15.99 -11.92
N HIS A 119 -14.50 17.28 -11.94
CA HIS A 119 -13.57 18.36 -12.31
C HIS A 119 -12.36 18.49 -11.36
N GLN A 120 -12.46 17.94 -10.15
CA GLN A 120 -11.41 18.01 -9.13
C GLN A 120 -10.30 16.96 -9.33
N LEU A 121 -10.52 15.95 -10.17
CA LEU A 121 -9.56 14.87 -10.42
C LEU A 121 -9.19 14.81 -11.90
N SER A 122 -7.95 15.16 -12.22
CA SER A 122 -7.41 15.01 -13.58
C SER A 122 -6.83 13.62 -13.80
N ALA A 123 -6.70 13.21 -15.07
CA ALA A 123 -5.98 11.99 -15.43
C ALA A 123 -4.51 12.01 -14.98
N LEU A 124 -3.90 13.20 -14.94
CA LEU A 124 -2.52 13.38 -14.47
C LEU A 124 -2.39 13.06 -12.97
N ASN A 125 -3.40 13.38 -12.16
CA ASN A 125 -3.43 13.00 -10.74
C ASN A 125 -3.44 11.48 -10.56
N MET A 126 -4.17 10.75 -11.40
CA MET A 126 -4.23 9.29 -11.36
C MET A 126 -2.88 8.66 -11.69
N ILE A 127 -2.23 9.12 -12.76
CA ILE A 127 -0.88 8.66 -13.13
C ILE A 127 0.09 8.97 -12.00
N HIS A 128 0.01 10.18 -11.44
CA HIS A 128 0.85 10.59 -10.32
C HIS A 128 0.68 9.71 -9.08
N PHE A 129 -0.55 9.30 -8.74
CA PHE A 129 -0.79 8.37 -7.62
C PHE A 129 -0.19 6.99 -7.87
N ILE A 130 -0.28 6.47 -9.11
CA ILE A 130 0.35 5.19 -9.46
C ILE A 130 1.87 5.27 -9.27
N ILE A 131 2.48 6.36 -9.73
CA ILE A 131 3.92 6.60 -9.57
C ILE A 131 4.28 6.72 -8.08
N LEU A 132 3.48 7.42 -7.28
CA LEU A 132 3.72 7.52 -5.84
C LEU A 132 3.62 6.18 -5.13
N VAL A 133 2.64 5.32 -5.48
CA VAL A 133 2.55 3.96 -4.92
C VAL A 133 3.82 3.17 -5.23
N LEU A 134 4.29 3.20 -6.49
CA LEU A 134 5.55 2.56 -6.85
C LEU A 134 6.73 3.14 -6.07
N PHE A 135 6.80 4.47 -5.98
CA PHE A 135 7.84 5.18 -5.24
C PHE A 135 7.92 4.73 -3.78
N TYR A 136 6.79 4.74 -3.05
CA TYR A 136 6.79 4.33 -1.65
C TYR A 136 7.09 2.84 -1.48
N MET A 137 6.56 1.97 -2.36
CA MET A 137 6.88 0.54 -2.31
C MET A 137 8.38 0.29 -2.48
N PHE A 138 9.03 0.90 -3.47
CA PHE A 138 10.48 0.79 -3.64
C PHE A 138 11.24 1.43 -2.48
N PHE A 139 10.90 2.67 -2.12
CA PHE A 139 11.55 3.41 -1.04
C PHE A 139 11.51 2.66 0.29
N GLY A 140 10.35 2.12 0.67
CA GLY A 140 10.20 1.35 1.91
C GLY A 140 11.05 0.09 1.90
N THR A 141 11.09 -0.65 0.79
CA THR A 141 11.96 -1.82 0.68
C THR A 141 13.45 -1.46 0.75
N SER A 142 13.89 -0.40 0.07
CA SER A 142 15.27 0.08 0.10
C SER A 142 15.68 0.57 1.49
N LEU A 143 14.79 1.28 2.20
CA LEU A 143 15.02 1.76 3.55
C LEU A 143 15.25 0.58 4.51
N MET A 144 14.45 -0.48 4.41
CA MET A 144 14.62 -1.67 5.24
C MET A 144 15.97 -2.36 5.01
N VAL A 145 16.41 -2.47 3.76
CA VAL A 145 17.73 -3.02 3.42
C VAL A 145 18.84 -2.13 3.99
N LEU A 146 18.70 -0.81 3.90
CA LEU A 146 19.69 0.14 4.38
C LEU A 146 19.81 0.12 5.91
N ILE A 147 18.69 0.14 6.64
CA ILE A 147 18.67 0.07 8.11
C ILE A 147 19.38 -1.18 8.62
N LYS A 148 19.30 -2.31 7.91
CA LYS A 148 19.99 -3.54 8.32
C LYS A 148 21.50 -3.51 8.09
N ASN A 149 21.98 -2.71 7.13
CA ASN A 149 23.39 -2.65 6.74
C ASN A 149 24.17 -1.50 7.41
N ILE A 150 23.52 -0.73 8.29
CA ILE A 150 24.13 0.27 9.19
C ILE A 150 24.35 -0.39 10.55
#